data_AF-A0A1W2TB21-F1
#
_entry.id   AF-A0A1W2TB21-F1
#
_cell.length_a   1.000
_cell.length_b   1.000
_cell.length_c   1.000
_cell.angle_alpha   90.00
_cell.angle_beta   90.00
_cell.angle_gamma   90.00
#
_symmetry.space_group_name_H-M   'P 1'
#
loop_
_entity.id
_entity.type
_entity.pdbx_description
1 polymer ?
#
loop_
_entity_poly.entity_id
_entity_poly.type
_entity_poly.pdbx_seq_one_letter_code
_entity_poly.pdbx_strand_id
1 'polypeptide(L)'
;MAARSVSPGAALLRSSRMFSIPNPIPSSPTDYSTATKHHSATATKPYPTHLTITTPPSSRMNGDWGFKRPLPLKTTTKQTVPYVRVRQLDSTEHVTDFQSASDHAMTLKKFQELNLPIFVPTAQTNDRDVLARHPRSVFEEDGDITAVEPDQMQATENKRWKFKGPWLAGMADGEFNKWLERSVRTRRSEFRAYLKEIYAKELTEERRAQAVREAMPVPPEVVAEDITESQFLDYLRDLRQDRLVLYRYVSRFLDLAPLSTENQYLHTMKLNRSQQFDRPNPYGTLGPPITHPSAGLSYLRTPNFMDNHPIYGPQKFHPVVKARVLKPQNVETGVHEPAIGIAGFITDRPTDQKILGRTTHHTPRGNPLSFLELEGGGGAKLYYQVDSATVDSGGRVRINLSDPGNNMTELVTKEMLGEDGAKNEVYMNALQDSSIPNLAGDLITQPTRKRGVHMYGSNESYGLGGPGA
;
A
#
# COMPACT_ATOMS: atom_id res chain seq x y z
N MET A 1 32.71 -20.77 -22.86
CA MET A 1 31.58 -21.71 -22.66
C MET A 1 30.63 -21.55 -23.82
N ALA A 2 30.73 -22.38 -24.86
CA ALA A 2 29.79 -22.33 -25.99
C ALA A 2 28.40 -22.70 -25.46
N ALA A 3 27.44 -21.77 -25.56
CA ALA A 3 26.06 -22.02 -25.19
C ALA A 3 25.56 -23.19 -26.07
N ARG A 4 25.30 -24.35 -25.45
CA ARG A 4 24.61 -25.46 -26.13
C ARG A 4 23.33 -24.89 -26.71
N SER A 5 23.21 -24.90 -28.04
CA SER A 5 22.00 -24.47 -28.74
C SER A 5 20.83 -25.29 -28.20
N VAL A 6 19.86 -24.62 -27.60
CA VAL A 6 18.63 -25.24 -27.12
C VAL A 6 17.93 -25.93 -28.30
N SER A 7 17.40 -27.14 -28.11
CA SER A 7 16.68 -27.83 -29.19
C SER A 7 15.46 -27.02 -29.64
N PRO A 8 15.03 -27.11 -30.91
CA PRO A 8 13.88 -26.35 -31.41
C PRO A 8 12.61 -26.57 -30.56
N GLY A 9 12.36 -27.81 -30.12
CA GLY A 9 11.24 -28.12 -29.24
C GLY A 9 11.33 -27.47 -27.86
N ALA A 10 12.52 -27.44 -27.25
CA ALA A 10 12.72 -26.77 -25.96
C ALA A 10 12.60 -25.24 -26.07
N ALA A 11 12.97 -24.66 -27.21
CA ALA A 11 12.76 -23.23 -27.47
C ALA A 11 11.25 -22.89 -27.52
N LEU A 12 10.43 -23.75 -28.16
CA LEU A 12 8.96 -23.59 -28.20
C LEU A 12 8.31 -23.78 -26.82
N LEU A 13 8.78 -24.74 -26.02
CA LEU A 13 8.27 -24.92 -24.66
C LEU A 13 8.57 -23.71 -23.79
N ARG A 14 9.76 -23.11 -23.93
CA ARG A 14 10.15 -21.93 -23.16
C ARG A 14 9.25 -20.71 -23.42
N SER A 15 8.77 -20.52 -24.64
CA SER A 15 7.84 -19.44 -25.01
C SER A 15 6.37 -19.83 -24.91
N SER A 16 6.06 -21.06 -24.50
CA SER A 16 4.68 -21.53 -24.38
C SER A 16 3.93 -20.83 -23.25
N ARG A 17 2.60 -20.72 -23.40
CA ARG A 17 1.73 -20.12 -22.39
C ARG A 17 1.73 -20.90 -21.06
N MET A 18 1.88 -22.23 -21.12
CA MET A 18 1.93 -23.07 -19.92
C MET A 18 3.20 -22.83 -19.10
N PHE A 19 4.35 -22.61 -19.75
CA PHE A 19 5.61 -22.25 -19.08
C PHE A 19 5.63 -20.79 -18.59
N SER A 20 4.68 -19.97 -19.03
CA SER A 20 4.49 -18.60 -18.53
C SER A 20 3.64 -18.54 -17.25
N ILE A 21 3.09 -19.67 -16.79
CA ILE A 21 2.35 -19.73 -15.52
C ILE A 21 3.35 -19.54 -14.37
N PRO A 22 3.17 -18.53 -13.51
CA PRO A 22 4.09 -18.29 -12.41
C PRO A 22 3.94 -19.38 -11.35
N ASN A 23 5.06 -19.68 -10.68
CA ASN A 23 5.01 -20.50 -9.47
C ASN A 23 4.14 -19.80 -8.40
N PRO A 24 3.38 -20.58 -7.60
CA PRO A 24 2.51 -19.99 -6.59
C PRO A 24 3.31 -19.21 -5.56
N ILE A 25 2.87 -17.99 -5.28
CA ILE A 25 3.50 -17.14 -4.27
C ILE A 25 3.10 -17.58 -2.85
N PRO A 26 3.93 -17.33 -1.83
CA PRO A 26 3.57 -17.66 -0.45
C PRO A 26 2.29 -16.93 -0.02
N SER A 27 1.50 -17.58 0.82
CA SER A 27 0.34 -16.96 1.46
C SER A 27 0.74 -15.79 2.35
N SER A 28 -0.23 -14.93 2.68
CA SER A 28 -0.01 -13.78 3.56
C SER A 28 0.72 -14.21 4.83
N PRO A 29 1.78 -13.50 5.24
CA PRO A 29 2.39 -13.73 6.54
C PRO A 29 1.30 -13.47 7.59
N THR A 30 0.89 -14.51 8.28
CA THR A 30 -0.07 -14.44 9.38
C THR A 30 0.70 -14.24 10.67
N ASP A 31 0.21 -13.39 11.57
CA ASP A 31 0.76 -13.30 12.92
C ASP A 31 0.82 -14.71 13.52
N TYR A 32 1.98 -15.13 14.03
CA TYR A 32 2.14 -16.45 14.64
C TYR A 32 1.15 -16.69 15.79
N SER A 33 0.64 -15.61 16.42
CA SER A 33 -0.45 -15.63 17.40
C SER A 33 -1.79 -16.14 16.84
N THR A 34 -2.00 -16.10 15.51
CA THR A 34 -3.20 -16.63 14.84
C THR A 34 -3.15 -18.15 14.62
N ALA A 35 -2.05 -18.84 14.95
CA ALA A 35 -1.98 -20.29 14.89
C ALA A 35 -3.04 -21.00 15.76
N THR A 36 -3.58 -20.30 16.77
CA THR A 36 -4.70 -20.76 17.61
C THR A 36 -6.08 -20.40 17.07
N LYS A 37 -6.19 -19.62 15.97
CA LYS A 37 -7.46 -19.28 15.34
C LYS A 37 -7.81 -20.35 14.30
N HIS A 38 -8.93 -21.03 14.51
CA HIS A 38 -9.49 -21.95 13.52
C HIS A 38 -9.95 -21.18 12.29
N HIS A 39 -9.09 -21.07 11.28
CA HIS A 39 -9.48 -20.57 9.97
C HIS A 39 -10.13 -21.69 9.17
N SER A 40 -11.24 -21.39 8.50
CA SER A 40 -11.80 -22.33 7.52
C SER A 40 -10.80 -22.53 6.38
N ALA A 41 -10.56 -23.79 6.02
CA ALA A 41 -9.68 -24.15 4.90
C ALA A 41 -10.17 -23.60 3.54
N THR A 42 -11.43 -23.18 3.46
CA THR A 42 -12.05 -22.60 2.26
C THR A 42 -12.19 -21.08 2.30
N ALA A 43 -11.72 -20.42 3.36
CA ALA A 43 -11.78 -18.96 3.45
C ALA A 43 -10.89 -18.30 2.38
N THR A 44 -11.41 -17.24 1.76
CA THR A 44 -10.66 -16.46 0.77
C THR A 44 -9.43 -15.82 1.43
N LYS A 45 -8.27 -15.95 0.78
CA LYS A 45 -7.02 -15.35 1.24
C LYS A 45 -7.04 -13.83 1.03
N PRO A 46 -6.15 -13.05 1.66
CA PRO A 46 -6.08 -11.60 1.43
C PRO A 46 -5.74 -11.20 -0.01
N TYR A 47 -4.91 -12.00 -0.70
CA TYR A 47 -4.48 -11.78 -2.07
C TYR A 47 -4.37 -13.10 -2.84
N PRO A 48 -4.48 -13.09 -4.19
CA PRO A 48 -4.39 -14.31 -5.00
C PRO A 48 -2.98 -14.91 -4.94
N THR A 49 -2.90 -16.23 -4.78
CA THR A 49 -1.63 -16.99 -4.75
C THR A 49 -1.33 -17.76 -6.02
N HIS A 50 -2.37 -18.04 -6.81
CA HIS A 50 -2.30 -18.76 -8.09
C HIS A 50 -2.81 -17.86 -9.21
N LEU A 51 -2.30 -18.07 -10.43
CA LEU A 51 -2.78 -17.39 -11.63
C LEU A 51 -4.25 -17.77 -11.90
N THR A 52 -5.05 -16.75 -12.26
CA THR A 52 -6.40 -16.97 -12.79
C THR A 52 -6.34 -17.21 -14.29
N ILE A 53 -6.96 -18.29 -14.74
CA ILE A 53 -6.97 -18.72 -16.14
C ILE A 53 -8.42 -18.68 -16.64
N THR A 54 -8.58 -18.29 -17.91
CA THR A 54 -9.86 -18.19 -18.61
C THR A 54 -9.75 -18.86 -19.97
N THR A 55 -10.89 -19.21 -20.56
CA THR A 55 -11.01 -19.87 -21.86
C THR A 55 -12.09 -19.23 -22.72
N PRO A 56 -11.96 -19.31 -24.06
CA PRO A 56 -13.05 -18.95 -24.96
C PRO A 56 -14.28 -19.84 -24.74
N PRO A 57 -15.51 -19.34 -25.00
CA PRO A 57 -16.73 -20.12 -24.84
C PRO A 57 -16.75 -21.44 -25.62
N SER A 58 -16.18 -21.48 -26.83
CA SER A 58 -16.12 -22.67 -27.68
C SER A 58 -15.31 -23.82 -27.04
N SER A 59 -14.11 -23.52 -26.55
CA SER A 59 -13.26 -24.51 -25.86
C SER A 59 -13.88 -24.94 -24.52
N ARG A 60 -14.51 -24.00 -23.81
CA ARG A 60 -15.18 -24.25 -22.53
C ARG A 60 -16.29 -25.30 -22.64
N MET A 61 -17.08 -25.29 -23.71
CA MET A 61 -18.14 -26.30 -23.93
C MET A 61 -17.59 -27.72 -24.04
N ASN A 62 -16.34 -27.87 -24.48
CA ASN A 62 -15.64 -29.15 -24.57
C ASN A 62 -14.83 -29.47 -23.30
N GLY A 63 -14.80 -28.56 -22.33
CA GLY A 63 -13.97 -28.68 -21.13
C GLY A 63 -12.49 -28.49 -21.42
N ASP A 64 -12.11 -27.91 -22.56
CA ASP A 64 -10.71 -27.65 -22.90
C ASP A 64 -10.24 -26.31 -22.29
N TRP A 65 -9.20 -26.40 -21.47
CA TRP A 65 -8.54 -25.28 -20.81
C TRP A 65 -7.06 -25.16 -21.15
N GLY A 66 -6.56 -25.93 -22.11
CA GLY A 66 -5.14 -25.96 -22.44
C GLY A 66 -4.27 -26.61 -21.35
N PHE A 67 -4.86 -27.45 -20.50
CA PHE A 67 -4.15 -28.25 -19.50
C PHE A 67 -3.95 -29.70 -19.99
N LYS A 68 -3.32 -30.52 -19.14
CA LYS A 68 -3.07 -31.93 -19.42
C LYS A 68 -4.35 -32.71 -19.77
N ARG A 69 -5.49 -32.34 -19.18
CA ARG A 69 -6.79 -33.00 -19.35
C ARG A 69 -7.92 -31.97 -19.40
N PRO A 70 -9.05 -32.28 -20.05
CA PRO A 70 -10.23 -31.44 -20.01
C PRO A 70 -10.84 -31.42 -18.61
N LEU A 71 -11.33 -30.26 -18.17
CA LEU A 71 -11.95 -30.08 -16.86
C LEU A 71 -13.44 -30.52 -16.88
N PRO A 72 -13.98 -30.98 -15.74
CA PRO A 72 -15.38 -31.38 -15.63
C PRO A 72 -16.37 -30.28 -16.00
N LEU A 73 -17.28 -30.56 -16.95
CA LEU A 73 -18.26 -29.58 -17.45
C LEU A 73 -19.27 -29.13 -16.39
N LYS A 74 -19.58 -29.99 -15.40
CA LYS A 74 -20.58 -29.74 -14.36
C LYS A 74 -20.26 -28.48 -13.53
N THR A 75 -18.98 -28.30 -13.19
CA THR A 75 -18.51 -27.18 -12.35
C THR A 75 -18.01 -26.02 -13.19
N THR A 76 -17.50 -26.28 -14.39
CA THR A 76 -16.84 -25.26 -15.22
C THR A 76 -17.76 -24.56 -16.23
N THR A 77 -18.92 -25.10 -16.59
CA THR A 77 -19.76 -24.53 -17.68
C THR A 77 -20.84 -23.57 -17.20
N LYS A 78 -21.39 -23.76 -15.99
CA LYS A 78 -22.56 -23.00 -15.51
C LYS A 78 -22.28 -21.58 -15.02
N GLN A 79 -21.01 -21.21 -14.86
CA GLN A 79 -20.63 -19.89 -14.33
C GLN A 79 -20.71 -18.81 -15.41
N THR A 80 -21.17 -17.61 -15.08
CA THR A 80 -21.17 -16.49 -16.05
C THR A 80 -19.76 -16.14 -16.52
N VAL A 81 -18.80 -16.11 -15.59
CA VAL A 81 -17.41 -15.78 -15.89
C VAL A 81 -16.52 -17.00 -15.61
N PRO A 82 -15.87 -17.58 -16.64
CA PRO A 82 -15.10 -18.82 -16.51
C PRO A 82 -13.69 -18.57 -15.93
N TYR A 83 -13.58 -18.43 -14.61
CA TYR A 83 -12.31 -18.25 -13.93
C TYR A 83 -11.91 -19.46 -13.11
N VAL A 84 -10.75 -20.05 -13.45
CA VAL A 84 -10.19 -21.21 -12.76
C VAL A 84 -8.76 -20.92 -12.31
N ARG A 85 -8.40 -21.39 -11.12
CA ARG A 85 -7.02 -21.49 -10.65
C ARG A 85 -6.63 -22.94 -10.53
N VAL A 86 -5.42 -23.28 -10.96
CA VAL A 86 -4.87 -24.63 -10.89
C VAL A 86 -3.81 -24.69 -9.80
N ARG A 87 -3.97 -25.65 -8.89
CA ARG A 87 -2.99 -25.95 -7.83
C ARG A 87 -1.92 -26.90 -8.35
N GLN A 88 -2.36 -27.98 -8.98
CA GLN A 88 -1.52 -29.01 -9.56
C GLN A 88 -2.10 -29.46 -10.90
N LEU A 89 -1.25 -29.51 -11.93
CA LEU A 89 -1.67 -29.93 -13.27
C LEU A 89 -2.03 -31.43 -13.32
N ASP A 90 -1.33 -32.24 -12.54
CA ASP A 90 -1.57 -33.68 -12.36
C ASP A 90 -1.26 -34.02 -10.90
N SER A 91 -2.30 -34.31 -10.12
CA SER A 91 -2.14 -34.75 -8.74
C SER A 91 -1.79 -36.24 -8.67
N THR A 92 -1.50 -36.74 -7.46
CA THR A 92 -1.32 -38.18 -7.20
C THR A 92 -2.55 -39.00 -7.55
N GLU A 93 -3.72 -38.37 -7.65
CA GLU A 93 -5.00 -39.00 -8.02
C GLU A 93 -5.22 -39.02 -9.55
N HIS A 94 -4.23 -38.58 -10.33
CA HIS A 94 -4.30 -38.45 -11.80
C HIS A 94 -5.39 -37.47 -12.30
N VAL A 95 -5.77 -36.51 -11.45
CA VAL A 95 -6.73 -35.45 -11.75
C VAL A 95 -6.02 -34.10 -11.66
N THR A 96 -6.43 -33.14 -12.48
CA THR A 96 -5.99 -31.75 -12.34
C THR A 96 -6.68 -31.14 -11.11
N ASP A 97 -5.91 -30.75 -10.09
CA ASP A 97 -6.46 -30.06 -8.91
C ASP A 97 -6.70 -28.59 -9.24
N PHE A 98 -7.98 -28.22 -9.35
CA PHE A 98 -8.40 -26.87 -9.72
C PHE A 98 -9.51 -26.37 -8.80
N GLN A 99 -9.62 -25.05 -8.70
CA GLN A 99 -10.66 -24.36 -7.95
C GLN A 99 -11.19 -23.17 -8.74
N SER A 100 -12.38 -22.68 -8.36
CA SER A 100 -12.87 -21.40 -8.89
C SER A 100 -11.91 -20.27 -8.45
N ALA A 101 -11.60 -19.37 -9.38
CA ALA A 101 -10.82 -18.16 -9.13
C ALA A 101 -11.68 -16.88 -9.22
N SER A 102 -13.00 -17.05 -9.28
CA SER A 102 -13.97 -15.95 -9.32
C SER A 102 -13.90 -15.05 -8.08
N ASP A 103 -13.45 -15.59 -6.95
CA ASP A 103 -13.29 -14.89 -5.68
C ASP A 103 -12.36 -13.67 -5.83
N HIS A 104 -11.13 -13.87 -6.29
CA HIS A 104 -10.16 -12.81 -6.44
C HIS A 104 -10.34 -12.00 -7.73
N ALA A 105 -10.64 -12.67 -8.85
CA ALA A 105 -10.74 -11.99 -10.14
C ALA A 105 -11.92 -11.02 -10.21
N MET A 106 -13.07 -11.38 -9.63
CA MET A 106 -14.19 -10.43 -9.54
C MET A 106 -13.95 -9.34 -8.51
N THR A 107 -13.24 -9.63 -7.41
CA THR A 107 -12.88 -8.62 -6.42
C THR A 107 -11.93 -7.57 -7.02
N LEU A 108 -10.98 -7.97 -7.87
CA LEU A 108 -10.14 -7.04 -8.62
C LEU A 108 -10.97 -6.13 -9.54
N LYS A 109 -11.91 -6.69 -10.30
CA LYS A 109 -12.80 -5.90 -11.17
C LYS A 109 -13.62 -4.89 -10.37
N LYS A 110 -14.23 -5.36 -9.27
CA LYS A 110 -15.00 -4.49 -8.36
C LYS A 110 -14.13 -3.35 -7.81
N PHE A 111 -12.87 -3.61 -7.47
CA PHE A 111 -11.95 -2.57 -7.01
C PHE A 111 -11.63 -1.55 -8.10
N GLN A 112 -11.38 -2.02 -9.32
CA GLN A 112 -11.09 -1.16 -10.46
C GLN A 112 -12.30 -0.29 -10.83
N GLU A 113 -13.53 -0.80 -10.68
CA GLU A 113 -14.77 -0.03 -10.85
C GLU A 113 -14.92 1.12 -9.84
N LEU A 114 -14.23 1.06 -8.68
CA LEU A 114 -14.25 2.17 -7.70
C LEU A 114 -13.41 3.37 -8.16
N ASN A 115 -12.58 3.22 -9.20
CA ASN A 115 -11.64 4.25 -9.66
C ASN A 115 -10.72 4.80 -8.56
N LEU A 116 -10.33 3.94 -7.60
CA LEU A 116 -9.51 4.35 -6.46
C LEU A 116 -8.02 4.26 -6.76
N PRO A 117 -7.25 5.33 -6.53
CA PRO A 117 -5.80 5.25 -6.45
C PRO A 117 -5.36 4.63 -5.12
N ILE A 118 -4.14 4.11 -5.11
CA ILE A 118 -3.48 3.63 -3.90
C ILE A 118 -2.39 4.61 -3.51
N PHE A 119 -2.34 4.95 -2.23
CA PHE A 119 -1.41 5.93 -1.69
C PHE A 119 -0.43 5.32 -0.69
N VAL A 120 0.67 6.03 -0.50
CA VAL A 120 1.63 5.77 0.58
C VAL A 120 0.97 6.08 1.93
N PRO A 121 1.09 5.22 2.96
CA PRO A 121 0.56 5.48 4.29
C PRO A 121 1.11 6.80 4.85
N THR A 122 0.22 7.66 5.35
CA THR A 122 0.63 8.89 6.02
C THR A 122 1.08 8.55 7.45
N ALA A 123 2.30 8.92 7.82
CA ALA A 123 2.77 8.77 9.19
C ALA A 123 1.83 9.50 10.16
N GLN A 124 1.41 8.82 11.24
CA GLN A 124 0.60 9.40 12.31
C GLN A 124 1.43 10.36 13.15
N THR A 125 1.89 11.47 12.59
CA THR A 125 2.47 12.57 13.37
C THR A 125 1.35 13.46 13.91
N ASN A 126 1.59 14.21 14.98
CA ASN A 126 0.56 14.99 15.67
C ASN A 126 -0.29 15.88 14.75
N ASP A 127 -1.59 15.97 15.02
CA ASP A 127 -2.71 16.61 14.28
C ASP A 127 -2.54 18.11 13.92
N ARG A 128 -1.36 18.71 14.12
CA ARG A 128 -1.16 20.17 13.95
C ARG A 128 -0.74 20.62 12.56
N ASP A 129 -0.36 19.69 11.67
CA ASP A 129 0.13 20.03 10.34
C ASP A 129 -0.76 19.41 9.23
N VAL A 130 -2.04 19.80 9.26
CA VAL A 130 -3.10 19.31 8.35
C VAL A 130 -2.91 19.83 6.92
N LEU A 131 -2.21 20.96 6.75
CA LEU A 131 -1.96 21.56 5.43
C LEU A 131 -0.87 20.84 4.61
N ALA A 132 -0.09 19.94 5.23
CA ALA A 132 1.07 19.29 4.60
C ALA A 132 0.89 17.80 4.30
N ARG A 133 -0.26 17.18 4.63
CA ARG A 133 -0.49 15.73 4.43
C ARG A 133 -1.41 15.47 3.25
N HIS A 134 -0.91 15.78 2.06
CA HIS A 134 -1.57 15.32 0.85
C HIS A 134 -1.27 13.83 0.63
N PRO A 135 -2.28 13.02 0.28
CA PRO A 135 -2.05 11.63 -0.07
C PRO A 135 -1.11 11.57 -1.27
N ARG A 136 -0.02 10.82 -1.12
CA ARG A 136 1.02 10.71 -2.14
C ARG A 136 0.84 9.42 -2.92
N SER A 137 0.89 9.52 -4.24
CA SER A 137 0.82 8.35 -5.12
C SER A 137 1.96 7.38 -4.80
N VAL A 138 1.70 6.09 -5.00
CA VAL A 138 2.76 5.08 -4.92
C VAL A 138 3.70 5.16 -6.12
N PHE A 139 3.21 5.60 -7.28
CA PHE A 139 3.96 5.61 -8.54
C PHE A 139 4.72 6.93 -8.77
N GLU A 140 5.33 7.45 -7.71
CA GLU A 140 6.17 8.64 -7.77
C GLU A 140 7.63 8.25 -8.01
N GLU A 141 8.33 9.04 -8.83
CA GLU A 141 9.70 8.76 -9.28
C GLU A 141 10.70 8.65 -8.12
N ASP A 142 10.44 9.30 -6.99
CA ASP A 142 11.34 9.29 -5.84
C ASP A 142 11.01 8.19 -4.81
N GLY A 143 9.87 7.51 -4.96
CA GLY A 143 9.39 6.48 -4.04
C GLY A 143 9.43 5.09 -4.67
N ASP A 144 9.02 4.95 -5.92
CA ASP A 144 9.04 3.68 -6.66
C ASP A 144 10.40 3.43 -7.32
N ILE A 145 11.44 3.33 -6.48
CA ILE A 145 12.80 3.02 -6.91
C ILE A 145 13.25 1.72 -6.24
N THR A 146 13.72 0.77 -7.04
CA THR A 146 14.29 -0.49 -6.55
C THR A 146 15.77 -0.68 -6.85
N ALA A 147 16.25 -0.14 -7.97
CA ALA A 147 17.66 -0.11 -8.33
C ALA A 147 18.30 1.13 -7.70
N VAL A 148 19.21 0.93 -6.75
CA VAL A 148 19.89 2.03 -6.07
C VAL A 148 21.39 1.81 -6.18
N GLU A 149 22.06 2.78 -6.80
CA GLU A 149 23.52 2.86 -6.85
C GLU A 149 24.07 3.25 -5.47
N PRO A 150 25.26 2.74 -5.07
CA PRO A 150 25.78 2.90 -3.71
C PRO A 150 25.92 4.36 -3.26
N ASP A 151 26.17 5.29 -4.17
CA ASP A 151 26.32 6.72 -3.86
C ASP A 151 24.98 7.43 -3.62
N GLN A 152 23.91 6.99 -4.30
CA GLN A 152 22.57 7.57 -4.16
C GLN A 152 21.79 6.97 -2.97
N MET A 153 22.26 5.84 -2.42
CA MET A 153 21.64 5.15 -1.29
C MET A 153 21.30 6.08 -0.13
N GLN A 154 22.17 7.04 0.20
CA GLN A 154 21.96 7.93 1.35
C GLN A 154 20.71 8.80 1.22
N ALA A 155 20.41 9.30 0.01
CA ALA A 155 19.26 10.18 -0.21
C ALA A 155 17.95 9.39 -0.41
N THR A 156 18.03 8.15 -0.90
CA THR A 156 16.88 7.32 -1.26
C THR A 156 16.49 6.29 -0.21
N GLU A 157 17.35 6.00 0.79
CA GLU A 157 17.14 4.95 1.81
C GLU A 157 15.78 5.06 2.51
N ASN A 158 15.36 6.29 2.83
CA ASN A 158 14.12 6.56 3.57
C ASN A 158 12.86 6.60 2.70
N LYS A 159 12.99 6.57 1.37
CA LYS A 159 11.85 6.63 0.44
C LYS A 159 11.53 5.30 -0.22
N ARG A 160 12.52 4.41 -0.31
CA ARG A 160 12.38 3.10 -0.91
C ARG A 160 11.41 2.23 -0.11
N TRP A 161 10.64 1.42 -0.82
CA TRP A 161 9.71 0.46 -0.23
C TRP A 161 10.28 -0.97 -0.18
N LYS A 162 11.20 -1.33 -1.08
CA LYS A 162 11.79 -2.68 -1.19
C LYS A 162 13.19 -2.76 -0.56
N PHE A 163 13.35 -3.60 0.44
CA PHE A 163 14.61 -3.83 1.15
C PHE A 163 15.05 -5.30 1.00
N LYS A 164 16.36 -5.57 0.93
CA LYS A 164 16.91 -6.94 0.94
C LYS A 164 16.96 -7.50 2.35
N GLY A 165 17.23 -6.65 3.34
CA GLY A 165 17.24 -7.00 4.74
C GLY A 165 15.82 -7.19 5.28
N PRO A 166 15.63 -8.05 6.29
CA PRO A 166 14.33 -8.23 6.91
C PRO A 166 13.99 -7.05 7.83
N TRP A 167 12.70 -6.89 8.13
CA TRP A 167 12.24 -5.90 9.11
C TRP A 167 12.33 -6.49 10.52
N LEU A 168 13.21 -5.92 11.35
CA LEU A 168 13.57 -6.50 12.65
C LEU A 168 12.38 -6.53 13.63
N ALA A 169 11.54 -5.50 13.65
CA ALA A 169 10.45 -5.39 14.60
C ALA A 169 9.29 -6.36 14.32
N GLY A 170 9.17 -6.88 13.10
CA GLY A 170 8.13 -7.85 12.72
C GLY A 170 8.55 -9.31 12.77
N MET A 171 9.81 -9.62 13.08
CA MET A 171 10.30 -11.00 13.15
C MET A 171 10.09 -11.60 14.53
N ALA A 172 9.81 -12.91 14.58
CA ALA A 172 9.78 -13.65 15.84
C ALA A 172 11.21 -13.92 16.35
N ASP A 173 11.39 -14.04 17.67
CA ASP A 173 12.69 -14.24 18.32
C ASP A 173 13.49 -15.43 17.73
N GLY A 174 12.81 -16.53 17.42
CA GLY A 174 13.43 -17.70 16.82
C GLY A 174 13.92 -17.48 15.39
N GLU A 175 13.21 -16.67 14.60
CA GLU A 175 13.63 -16.28 13.25
C GLU A 175 14.79 -15.29 13.30
N PHE A 176 14.73 -14.33 14.22
CA PHE A 176 15.78 -13.36 14.45
C PHE A 176 17.11 -14.03 14.82
N ASN A 177 17.09 -14.98 15.75
CA ASN A 177 18.29 -15.73 16.13
C ASN A 177 18.88 -16.53 14.95
N LYS A 178 18.04 -17.21 14.17
CA LYS A 178 18.46 -17.93 12.96
C LYS A 178 19.06 -16.98 11.92
N TRP A 179 18.48 -15.79 11.75
CA TRP A 179 18.96 -14.78 10.83
C TRP A 179 20.32 -14.21 11.27
N LEU A 180 20.51 -13.94 12.56
CA LEU A 180 21.80 -13.51 13.12
C LEU A 180 22.89 -14.55 12.87
N GLU A 181 22.60 -15.82 13.12
CA GLU A 181 23.56 -16.91 12.95
C GLU A 181 23.98 -17.14 11.50
N ARG A 182 23.02 -17.16 10.58
CA ARG A 182 23.28 -17.47 9.17
C ARG A 182 23.74 -16.27 8.35
N SER A 183 23.14 -15.11 8.58
CA SER A 183 23.28 -13.95 7.67
C SER A 183 24.21 -12.87 8.21
N VAL A 184 24.24 -12.65 9.53
CA VAL A 184 25.01 -11.53 10.13
C VAL A 184 26.38 -11.97 10.63
N ARG A 185 26.48 -13.11 11.34
CA ARG A 185 27.76 -13.58 11.90
C ARG A 185 28.81 -13.89 10.84
N THR A 186 28.39 -14.39 9.68
CA THR A 186 29.26 -14.76 8.56
C THR A 186 29.86 -13.56 7.85
N ARG A 187 29.20 -12.39 7.88
CA ARG A 187 29.58 -11.17 7.13
C ARG A 187 30.43 -10.16 7.92
N ARG A 188 31.07 -10.58 9.02
CA ARG A 188 31.86 -9.69 9.89
C ARG A 188 33.11 -9.12 9.20
N SER A 189 33.79 -9.92 8.37
CA SER A 189 34.97 -9.48 7.61
C SER A 189 34.60 -8.44 6.57
N GLU A 190 33.53 -8.70 5.80
CA GLU A 190 32.95 -7.76 4.83
C GLU A 190 32.57 -6.43 5.48
N PHE A 191 31.93 -6.48 6.65
CA PHE A 191 31.54 -5.26 7.36
C PHE A 191 32.74 -4.44 7.83
N ARG A 192 33.83 -5.09 8.26
CA ARG A 192 35.07 -4.39 8.62
C ARG A 192 35.69 -3.70 7.40
N ALA A 193 35.67 -4.33 6.23
CA ALA A 193 36.15 -3.71 4.99
C ALA A 193 35.28 -2.50 4.62
N TYR A 194 33.95 -2.64 4.69
CA TYR A 194 33.01 -1.55 4.45
C TYR A 194 33.21 -0.36 5.39
N LEU A 195 33.45 -0.59 6.69
CA LEU A 195 33.74 0.49 7.64
C LEU A 195 35.08 1.19 7.34
N LYS A 196 36.09 0.46 6.85
CA LYS A 196 37.35 1.08 6.40
C LYS A 196 37.13 1.98 5.19
N GLU A 197 36.31 1.58 4.22
CA GLU A 197 35.96 2.41 3.07
C GLU A 197 35.23 3.70 3.50
N ILE A 198 34.28 3.60 4.44
CA ILE A 198 33.60 4.79 4.99
C ILE A 198 34.60 5.70 5.71
N TYR A 199 35.44 5.13 6.57
CA TYR A 199 36.42 5.92 7.33
C TYR A 199 37.42 6.63 6.39
N ALA A 200 37.83 5.97 5.31
CA ALA A 200 38.68 6.57 4.27
C ALA A 200 38.00 7.76 3.58
N LYS A 201 36.69 7.64 3.28
CA LYS A 201 35.88 8.73 2.71
C LYS A 201 35.75 9.90 3.70
N GLU A 202 35.41 9.63 4.96
CA GLU A 202 35.32 10.66 6.02
C GLU A 202 36.65 11.41 6.19
N LEU A 203 37.78 10.69 6.24
CA LEU A 203 39.10 11.29 6.38
C LEU A 203 39.49 12.13 5.15
N THR A 204 39.09 11.70 3.95
CA THR A 204 39.29 12.47 2.71
C THR A 204 38.48 13.76 2.73
N GLU A 205 37.23 13.71 3.20
CA GLU A 205 36.37 14.88 3.35
C GLU A 205 36.92 15.87 4.40
N GLU A 206 37.40 15.38 5.54
CA GLU A 206 38.02 16.20 6.57
C GLU A 206 39.28 16.91 6.07
N ARG A 207 40.17 16.19 5.39
CA ARG A 207 41.38 16.76 4.78
C ARG A 207 41.03 17.79 3.71
N ARG A 208 40.00 17.53 2.90
CA ARG A 208 39.50 18.49 1.90
C ARG A 208 38.92 19.74 2.56
N ALA A 209 38.15 19.58 3.64
CA ALA A 209 37.58 20.72 4.38
C ALA A 209 38.66 21.56 5.07
N GLN A 210 39.71 20.93 5.63
CA GLN A 210 40.87 21.63 6.19
C GLN A 210 41.65 22.38 5.10
N ALA A 211 41.93 21.74 3.96
CA ALA A 211 42.61 22.38 2.83
C ALA A 211 41.86 23.62 2.32
N VAL A 212 40.52 23.57 2.25
CA VAL A 212 39.69 24.73 1.89
C VAL A 212 39.79 25.85 2.94
N ARG A 213 39.80 25.52 4.24
CA ARG A 213 39.93 26.51 5.32
C ARG A 213 41.30 27.17 5.35
N GLU A 214 42.35 26.40 5.04
CA GLU A 214 43.75 26.82 5.08
C GLU A 214 44.27 27.29 3.71
N ALA A 215 43.40 27.33 2.69
CA ALA A 215 43.72 27.67 1.28
C ALA A 215 44.89 26.85 0.67
N MET A 216 45.05 25.60 1.09
CA MET A 216 46.06 24.66 0.59
C MET A 216 45.54 23.87 -0.62
N PRO A 217 46.43 23.31 -1.46
CA PRO A 217 46.04 22.48 -2.60
C PRO A 217 45.26 21.22 -2.16
N VAL A 218 44.34 20.76 -3.03
CA VAL A 218 43.44 19.62 -2.74
C VAL A 218 44.27 18.35 -2.46
N PRO A 219 44.15 17.75 -1.26
CA PRO A 219 44.92 16.57 -0.88
C PRO A 219 44.44 15.31 -1.64
N PRO A 220 45.33 14.30 -1.79
CA PRO A 220 44.99 13.03 -2.45
C PRO A 220 43.94 12.23 -1.65
N GLU A 221 43.14 11.44 -2.36
CA GLU A 221 42.12 10.58 -1.76
C GLU A 221 42.75 9.46 -0.94
N VAL A 222 42.23 9.22 0.26
CA VAL A 222 42.69 8.13 1.12
C VAL A 222 42.02 6.85 0.68
N VAL A 223 42.81 5.80 0.44
CA VAL A 223 42.29 4.48 0.12
C VAL A 223 42.13 3.66 1.40
N ALA A 224 41.20 2.69 1.39
CA ALA A 224 40.93 1.83 2.55
C ALA A 224 42.16 1.03 3.05
N GLU A 225 43.15 0.83 2.19
CA GLU A 225 44.40 0.11 2.47
C GLU A 225 45.38 0.93 3.33
N ASP A 226 45.32 2.26 3.26
CA ASP A 226 46.23 3.17 3.97
C ASP A 226 45.87 3.34 5.45
N ILE A 227 44.75 2.78 5.89
CA ILE A 227 44.26 2.90 7.26
C ILE A 227 44.98 1.91 8.17
N THR A 228 45.73 2.44 9.12
CA THR A 228 46.36 1.64 10.18
C THR A 228 45.32 0.99 11.09
N GLU A 229 45.64 -0.20 11.62
CA GLU A 229 44.72 -0.94 12.49
C GLU A 229 44.41 -0.20 13.80
N SER A 230 45.38 0.56 14.34
CA SER A 230 45.17 1.38 15.55
C SER A 230 44.13 2.47 15.33
N GLN A 231 44.24 3.23 14.23
CA GLN A 231 43.26 4.26 13.86
C GLN A 231 41.86 3.67 13.68
N PHE A 232 41.77 2.49 13.06
CA PHE A 232 40.50 1.79 12.88
C PHE A 232 39.87 1.35 14.22
N LEU A 233 40.68 0.90 15.18
CA LEU A 233 40.18 0.52 16.51
C LEU A 233 39.65 1.72 17.30
N ASP A 234 40.31 2.87 17.20
CA ASP A 234 39.83 4.10 17.84
C ASP A 234 38.53 4.59 17.18
N TYR A 235 38.43 4.50 15.85
CA TYR A 235 37.18 4.77 15.15
C TYR A 235 36.02 3.87 15.61
N LEU A 236 36.29 2.58 15.85
CA LEU A 236 35.28 1.67 16.42
C LEU A 236 34.87 2.03 17.85
N ARG A 237 35.77 2.62 18.64
CA ARG A 237 35.45 3.12 19.99
C ARG A 237 34.54 4.34 19.90
N ASP A 238 34.79 5.23 18.95
CA ASP A 238 33.95 6.40 18.71
C ASP A 238 32.55 6.01 18.22
N LEU A 239 32.45 5.06 17.27
CA LEU A 239 31.17 4.53 16.82
C LEU A 239 30.38 3.83 17.93
N ARG A 240 31.05 3.27 18.94
CA ARG A 240 30.36 2.67 20.10
C ARG A 240 29.68 3.73 20.97
N GLN A 241 30.23 4.94 21.02
CA GLN A 241 29.61 6.07 21.72
C GLN A 241 28.39 6.57 20.94
N ASP A 242 28.49 6.67 19.61
CA ASP A 242 27.44 7.15 18.72
C ASP A 242 26.58 6.00 18.14
N ARG A 243 25.68 5.46 18.98
CA ARG A 243 24.80 4.31 18.62
C ARG A 243 23.95 4.55 17.36
N LEU A 244 23.53 5.78 17.11
CA LEU A 244 22.68 6.13 15.95
C LEU A 244 23.46 6.03 14.63
N VAL A 245 24.68 6.54 14.59
CA VAL A 245 25.56 6.45 13.42
C VAL A 245 25.91 5.00 13.13
N LEU A 246 26.22 4.24 14.19
CA LEU A 246 26.47 2.80 14.07
C LEU A 246 25.25 2.07 13.49
N TYR A 247 24.05 2.36 13.99
CA TYR A 247 22.83 1.78 13.45
C TYR A 247 22.65 2.11 11.96
N ARG A 248 22.92 3.35 11.52
CA ARG A 248 22.85 3.73 10.10
C ARG A 248 23.84 2.97 9.22
N TYR A 249 25.07 2.76 9.69
CA TYR A 249 26.06 1.98 8.94
C TYR A 249 25.70 0.50 8.88
N VAL A 250 25.15 -0.04 9.96
CA VAL A 250 24.64 -1.42 9.99
C VAL A 250 23.40 -1.57 9.10
N SER A 251 22.44 -0.62 9.15
CA SER A 251 21.23 -0.64 8.34
C SER A 251 21.57 -0.61 6.86
N ARG A 252 22.50 0.25 6.44
CA ARG A 252 22.94 0.34 5.05
C ARG A 252 23.68 -0.92 4.58
N PHE A 253 24.55 -1.50 5.42
CA PHE A 253 25.30 -2.71 5.04
C PHE A 253 24.42 -3.96 4.95
N LEU A 254 23.45 -4.08 5.85
CA LEU A 254 22.49 -5.19 5.89
C LEU A 254 21.22 -4.89 5.06
N ASP A 255 21.14 -3.71 4.46
CA ASP A 255 20.00 -3.21 3.70
C ASP A 255 18.66 -3.35 4.46
N LEU A 256 18.67 -2.97 5.74
CA LEU A 256 17.52 -3.07 6.65
C LEU A 256 16.51 -1.94 6.38
N ALA A 257 15.24 -2.24 6.61
CA ALA A 257 14.22 -1.21 6.60
C ALA A 257 14.38 -0.26 7.81
N PRO A 258 14.20 1.06 7.62
CA PRO A 258 14.34 2.01 8.70
C PRO A 258 13.25 1.79 9.74
N LEU A 259 13.64 1.81 11.00
CA LEU A 259 12.72 1.81 12.13
C LEU A 259 12.20 3.23 12.34
N SER A 260 10.91 3.36 12.68
CA SER A 260 10.39 4.65 13.13
C SER A 260 11.08 5.03 14.44
N THR A 261 11.93 6.05 14.40
CA THR A 261 12.26 6.80 15.60
C THR A 261 11.07 7.71 15.85
N GLU A 262 10.17 7.31 16.76
CA GLU A 262 9.34 8.32 17.42
C GLU A 262 10.29 9.43 17.92
N ASN A 263 9.86 10.69 17.85
CA ASN A 263 10.61 11.89 18.23
C ASN A 263 11.00 11.92 19.73
N GLN A 264 11.52 10.83 20.27
CA GLN A 264 12.22 10.78 21.52
C GLN A 264 13.55 11.45 21.24
N TYR A 265 13.68 12.67 21.77
CA TYR A 265 14.91 13.41 21.88
C TYR A 265 15.94 12.55 22.64
N LEU A 266 16.60 11.63 21.94
CA LEU A 266 17.75 10.93 22.48
C LEU A 266 18.86 11.98 22.57
N HIS A 267 19.10 12.49 23.77
CA HIS A 267 20.26 13.32 24.06
C HIS A 267 21.52 12.50 23.80
N THR A 268 22.11 12.65 22.61
CA THR A 268 23.45 12.16 22.34
C THR A 268 24.44 13.05 23.08
N MET A 269 25.36 12.47 23.85
CA MET A 269 26.32 13.20 24.68
C MET A 269 27.34 14.05 23.90
N LYS A 270 27.36 14.00 22.56
CA LYS A 270 28.08 14.96 21.73
C LYS A 270 27.24 16.21 21.49
N LEU A 271 27.30 17.13 22.46
CA LEU A 271 26.95 18.54 22.27
C LEU A 271 27.68 19.02 21.01
N ASN A 272 26.96 19.57 20.02
CA ASN A 272 27.44 20.20 18.76
C ASN A 272 27.23 19.43 17.44
N ARG A 273 26.60 18.25 17.40
CA ARG A 273 26.12 17.66 16.13
C ARG A 273 24.62 17.39 16.21
N SER A 274 23.80 18.34 15.77
CA SER A 274 22.37 18.09 15.58
C SER A 274 22.21 17.10 14.42
N GLN A 275 22.18 15.80 14.73
CA GLN A 275 21.73 14.80 13.77
C GLN A 275 20.22 14.92 13.69
N GLN A 276 19.75 15.77 12.76
CA GLN A 276 18.36 15.74 12.36
C GLN A 276 18.07 14.34 11.81
N PHE A 277 17.02 13.70 12.32
CA PHE A 277 16.50 12.51 11.66
C PHE A 277 16.15 12.90 10.22
N ASP A 278 16.74 12.19 9.27
CA ASP A 278 16.26 12.20 7.90
C ASP A 278 14.76 11.89 7.90
N ARG A 279 14.01 12.47 6.96
CA ARG A 279 12.54 12.44 6.91
C ARG A 279 11.97 11.05 7.29
N PRO A 280 10.96 10.97 8.17
CA PRO A 280 10.43 9.69 8.63
C PRO A 280 9.95 8.86 7.43
N ASN A 281 10.43 7.62 7.32
CA ASN A 281 9.94 6.68 6.32
C ASN A 281 8.46 6.39 6.63
N PRO A 282 7.54 6.51 5.66
CA PRO A 282 6.11 6.21 5.85
C PRO A 282 5.84 4.79 6.39
N TYR A 283 6.75 3.85 6.14
CA TYR A 283 6.63 2.45 6.54
C TYR A 283 7.36 2.10 7.85
N GLY A 284 7.86 3.10 8.59
CA GLY A 284 8.67 2.84 9.79
C GLY A 284 7.93 2.18 10.96
N THR A 285 6.60 2.34 11.05
CA THR A 285 5.78 1.84 12.18
C THR A 285 5.24 0.44 11.93
N LEU A 286 4.63 0.20 10.78
CA LEU A 286 4.03 -1.09 10.41
C LEU A 286 4.98 -2.00 9.63
N GLY A 287 6.15 -1.48 9.26
CA GLY A 287 7.13 -2.15 8.42
C GLY A 287 6.90 -1.89 6.92
N PRO A 288 7.94 -2.12 6.10
CA PRO A 288 7.82 -2.04 4.64
C PRO A 288 6.82 -3.06 4.10
N PRO A 289 6.14 -2.76 2.99
CA PRO A 289 5.25 -3.72 2.34
C PRO A 289 6.03 -4.88 1.73
N ILE A 290 5.52 -6.11 1.91
CA ILE A 290 6.10 -7.33 1.32
C ILE A 290 6.05 -7.34 -0.21
N THR A 291 5.19 -6.51 -0.80
CA THR A 291 4.98 -6.35 -2.24
C THR A 291 5.03 -4.87 -2.59
N HIS A 292 4.96 -4.53 -3.89
CA HIS A 292 4.86 -3.13 -4.31
C HIS A 292 3.69 -2.45 -3.58
N PRO A 293 3.77 -1.17 -3.16
CA PRO A 293 2.73 -0.58 -2.31
C PRO A 293 1.35 -0.44 -2.99
N SER A 294 1.26 -0.62 -4.31
CA SER A 294 -0.03 -0.76 -5.03
C SER A 294 -0.59 -2.19 -5.07
N ALA A 295 0.23 -3.18 -4.70
CA ALA A 295 -0.02 -4.62 -4.84
C ALA A 295 -0.49 -5.09 -6.24
N GLY A 296 -0.36 -4.25 -7.28
CA GLY A 296 -0.89 -4.51 -8.62
C GLY A 296 -2.43 -4.47 -8.72
N LEU A 297 -3.11 -3.79 -7.79
CA LEU A 297 -4.57 -3.70 -7.78
C LEU A 297 -5.10 -2.53 -8.61
N SER A 298 -4.49 -1.35 -8.43
CA SER A 298 -4.79 -0.15 -9.19
C SER A 298 -3.49 0.54 -9.60
N TYR A 299 -3.55 1.14 -10.79
CA TYR A 299 -2.46 1.89 -11.40
C TYR A 299 -2.82 3.38 -11.54
N LEU A 300 -3.93 3.81 -10.94
CA LEU A 300 -4.31 5.21 -10.89
C LEU A 300 -3.38 5.96 -9.94
N ARG A 301 -2.86 7.10 -10.39
CA ARG A 301 -1.96 7.93 -9.58
C ARG A 301 -2.71 8.84 -8.63
N THR A 302 -3.83 9.41 -9.08
CA THR A 302 -4.60 10.43 -8.38
C THR A 302 -6.10 10.24 -8.65
N PRO A 303 -7.00 10.58 -7.71
CA PRO A 303 -8.44 10.59 -7.90
C PRO A 303 -8.93 11.97 -8.32
N ASN A 304 -8.04 12.90 -8.67
CA ASN A 304 -8.40 14.29 -8.95
C ASN A 304 -9.01 14.46 -10.35
N PHE A 305 -10.20 13.89 -10.52
CA PHE A 305 -11.08 14.11 -11.66
C PHE A 305 -12.50 14.33 -11.12
N MET A 306 -13.34 14.97 -11.93
CA MET A 306 -14.74 15.18 -11.59
C MET A 306 -15.60 14.31 -12.48
N ASP A 307 -16.48 13.51 -11.88
CA ASP A 307 -17.45 12.72 -12.61
C ASP A 307 -18.51 13.64 -13.20
N ASN A 308 -18.67 13.62 -14.52
CA ASN A 308 -19.68 14.41 -15.18
C ASN A 308 -20.99 13.60 -15.26
N HIS A 309 -21.98 13.99 -14.47
CA HIS A 309 -23.31 13.37 -14.51
C HIS A 309 -24.03 13.80 -15.79
N PRO A 310 -24.72 12.89 -16.52
CA PRO A 310 -25.36 13.22 -17.79
C PRO A 310 -26.39 14.37 -17.72
N ILE A 311 -27.11 14.49 -16.60
CA ILE A 311 -28.17 15.51 -16.41
C ILE A 311 -27.69 16.68 -15.55
N TYR A 312 -26.96 16.39 -14.46
CA TYR A 312 -26.63 17.36 -13.42
C TYR A 312 -25.27 18.03 -13.64
N GLY A 313 -24.50 17.55 -14.62
CA GLY A 313 -23.16 18.06 -14.89
C GLY A 313 -22.12 17.58 -13.86
N PRO A 314 -21.01 18.33 -13.71
CA PRO A 314 -19.86 17.89 -12.92
C PRO A 314 -20.21 17.76 -11.44
N GLN A 315 -20.02 16.57 -10.90
CA GLN A 315 -20.30 16.25 -9.50
C GLN A 315 -19.15 16.70 -8.58
N LYS A 316 -19.50 17.14 -7.37
CA LYS A 316 -18.54 17.57 -6.37
C LYS A 316 -17.77 16.41 -5.73
N PHE A 317 -18.43 15.26 -5.58
CA PHE A 317 -17.88 14.05 -4.96
C PHE A 317 -18.05 12.87 -5.93
N HIS A 318 -17.19 11.88 -5.80
CA HIS A 318 -17.33 10.61 -6.51
C HIS A 318 -18.61 9.87 -6.07
N PRO A 319 -19.17 9.00 -6.94
CA PRO A 319 -20.36 8.23 -6.62
C PRO A 319 -20.14 7.36 -5.39
N VAL A 320 -21.19 7.25 -4.57
CA VAL A 320 -21.15 6.45 -3.34
C VAL A 320 -21.37 4.97 -3.65
N VAL A 321 -20.85 4.11 -2.78
CA VAL A 321 -20.84 2.66 -3.00
C VAL A 321 -21.62 1.96 -1.90
N LYS A 322 -22.48 1.04 -2.32
CA LYS A 322 -23.29 0.22 -1.43
C LYS A 322 -22.42 -0.82 -0.72
N ALA A 323 -22.34 -0.71 0.59
CA ALA A 323 -21.60 -1.57 1.49
C ALA A 323 -22.54 -2.46 2.31
N ARG A 324 -22.00 -3.55 2.85
CA ARG A 324 -22.69 -4.42 3.82
C ARG A 324 -22.08 -4.28 5.19
N VAL A 325 -22.90 -4.21 6.22
CA VAL A 325 -22.40 -4.33 7.60
C VAL A 325 -22.24 -5.82 7.91
N LEU A 326 -21.02 -6.25 8.24
CA LEU A 326 -20.70 -7.65 8.52
C LEU A 326 -20.69 -7.93 10.02
N LYS A 327 -20.10 -7.01 10.79
CA LYS A 327 -20.05 -7.09 12.25
C LYS A 327 -20.43 -5.73 12.80
N PRO A 328 -21.62 -5.57 13.42
CA PRO A 328 -21.94 -4.35 14.14
C PRO A 328 -21.10 -4.23 15.42
N GLN A 329 -20.94 -3.01 15.91
CA GLN A 329 -20.30 -2.74 17.18
C GLN A 329 -21.20 -3.23 18.32
N ASN A 330 -20.75 -4.17 19.13
CA ASN A 330 -21.51 -4.54 20.32
C ASN A 330 -21.46 -3.40 21.35
N VAL A 331 -22.58 -2.69 21.52
CA VAL A 331 -22.71 -1.53 22.41
C VAL A 331 -22.45 -1.90 23.88
N GLU A 332 -22.69 -3.14 24.31
CA GLU A 332 -22.50 -3.57 25.70
C GLU A 332 -21.03 -3.76 26.08
N THR A 333 -20.20 -4.20 25.14
CA THR A 333 -18.78 -4.46 25.38
C THR A 333 -17.89 -3.33 24.87
N GLY A 334 -18.30 -2.62 23.80
CA GLY A 334 -17.55 -1.51 23.22
C GLY A 334 -16.17 -1.90 22.63
N VAL A 335 -15.79 -3.19 22.68
CA VAL A 335 -14.43 -3.66 22.40
C VAL A 335 -14.09 -3.75 20.91
N HIS A 336 -15.09 -3.79 20.03
CA HIS A 336 -14.87 -4.06 18.61
C HIS A 336 -15.37 -2.95 17.71
N GLU A 337 -14.49 -2.48 16.82
CA GLU A 337 -14.90 -1.63 15.70
C GLU A 337 -15.81 -2.42 14.75
N PRO A 338 -16.80 -1.74 14.12
CA PRO A 338 -17.68 -2.38 13.15
C PRO A 338 -16.91 -2.76 11.89
N ALA A 339 -17.21 -3.93 11.32
CA ALA A 339 -16.63 -4.41 10.07
C ALA A 339 -17.61 -4.23 8.91
N ILE A 340 -17.16 -3.55 7.86
CA ILE A 340 -17.94 -3.16 6.69
C ILE A 340 -17.33 -3.84 5.45
N GLY A 341 -18.18 -4.50 4.65
CA GLY A 341 -17.80 -5.14 3.41
C GLY A 341 -18.11 -4.26 2.20
N ILE A 342 -17.08 -3.83 1.46
CA ILE A 342 -17.19 -3.01 0.24
C ILE A 342 -16.41 -3.64 -0.88
N ALA A 343 -17.05 -3.82 -2.03
CA ALA A 343 -16.40 -4.35 -3.25
C ALA A 343 -15.65 -5.70 -3.08
N GLY A 344 -15.92 -6.46 -2.02
CA GLY A 344 -15.21 -7.71 -1.70
C GLY A 344 -14.08 -7.56 -0.68
N PHE A 345 -13.76 -6.34 -0.25
CA PHE A 345 -12.84 -6.04 0.83
C PHE A 345 -13.59 -5.83 2.14
N ILE A 346 -12.89 -6.07 3.24
CA ILE A 346 -13.37 -5.79 4.59
C ILE A 346 -12.56 -4.60 5.09
N THR A 347 -13.27 -3.61 5.58
CA THR A 347 -12.69 -2.44 6.22
C THR A 347 -13.38 -2.17 7.54
N ASP A 348 -12.68 -1.45 8.40
CA ASP A 348 -13.20 -1.00 9.67
C ASP A 348 -14.08 0.26 9.45
N ARG A 349 -14.36 0.98 10.53
CA ARG A 349 -15.23 2.16 10.54
C ARG A 349 -14.77 3.30 9.59
N PRO A 350 -15.69 4.21 9.21
CA PRO A 350 -15.33 5.42 8.49
C PRO A 350 -14.30 6.27 9.25
N THR A 351 -13.33 6.84 8.52
CA THR A 351 -12.20 7.62 9.05
C THR A 351 -12.65 8.88 9.80
N ASP A 352 -13.74 9.51 9.35
CA ASP A 352 -14.26 10.74 9.95
C ASP A 352 -14.95 10.51 11.31
N GLN A 353 -15.45 9.30 11.55
CA GLN A 353 -16.14 8.96 12.79
C GLN A 353 -15.14 8.47 13.84
N LYS A 354 -14.28 9.37 14.35
CA LYS A 354 -13.29 9.05 15.39
C LYS A 354 -13.92 8.58 16.72
N ILE A 355 -15.18 8.93 17.00
CA ILE A 355 -15.92 8.51 18.19
C ILE A 355 -17.34 8.07 17.78
N LEU A 356 -17.59 6.75 17.72
CA LEU A 356 -18.95 6.19 17.69
C LEU A 356 -19.53 6.26 19.11
N GLY A 357 -19.83 7.48 19.54
CA GLY A 357 -20.50 7.75 20.82
C GLY A 357 -22.02 7.70 20.67
N ARG A 358 -22.74 7.92 21.78
CA ARG A 358 -24.22 7.98 21.84
C ARG A 358 -24.86 8.89 20.77
N THR A 359 -24.13 9.86 20.25
CA THR A 359 -24.56 10.79 19.18
C THR A 359 -24.75 10.12 17.82
N THR A 360 -24.04 9.02 17.53
CA THR A 360 -24.16 8.31 16.26
C THR A 360 -25.47 7.52 16.15
N HIS A 361 -26.06 7.07 17.27
CA HIS A 361 -27.35 6.38 17.29
C HIS A 361 -28.51 7.21 16.72
N HIS A 362 -28.40 8.53 16.69
CA HIS A 362 -29.45 9.42 16.18
C HIS A 362 -29.28 9.73 14.69
N THR A 363 -28.21 9.21 14.07
CA THR A 363 -28.09 9.22 12.61
C THR A 363 -28.79 8.01 12.03
N PRO A 364 -29.42 8.11 10.84
CA PRO A 364 -30.05 6.97 10.18
C PRO A 364 -29.07 5.81 9.89
N ARG A 365 -27.76 6.06 9.94
CA ARG A 365 -26.68 5.08 9.74
C ARG A 365 -26.15 4.46 11.03
N GLY A 366 -26.45 5.03 12.20
CA GLY A 366 -25.91 4.55 13.47
C GLY A 366 -26.54 3.24 13.94
N ASN A 367 -27.85 3.10 13.79
CA ASN A 367 -28.57 1.90 14.23
C ASN A 367 -28.03 0.62 13.54
N PRO A 368 -27.84 0.58 12.20
CA PRO A 368 -27.32 -0.61 11.53
C PRO A 368 -25.83 -0.90 11.80
N LEU A 369 -25.07 0.10 12.27
CA LEU A 369 -23.67 -0.09 12.69
C LEU A 369 -23.54 -0.56 14.13
N SER A 370 -24.51 -0.23 14.99
CA SER A 370 -24.53 -0.60 16.40
C SER A 370 -25.25 -1.92 16.68
N PHE A 371 -26.26 -2.28 15.90
CA PHE A 371 -27.09 -3.45 16.17
C PHE A 371 -27.22 -4.34 14.95
N LEU A 372 -27.31 -5.65 15.21
CA LEU A 372 -27.56 -6.63 14.16
C LEU A 372 -29.05 -6.58 13.79
N GLU A 373 -29.32 -6.17 12.55
CA GLU A 373 -30.66 -6.22 11.98
C GLU A 373 -31.01 -7.66 11.56
N LEU A 374 -32.01 -8.26 12.22
CA LEU A 374 -32.47 -9.63 11.92
C LEU A 374 -33.72 -9.67 11.04
N GLU A 375 -34.50 -8.59 11.00
CA GLU A 375 -35.78 -8.54 10.30
C GLU A 375 -35.62 -8.25 8.80
N GLY A 376 -34.60 -7.48 8.42
CA GLY A 376 -34.33 -7.08 7.05
C GLY A 376 -33.78 -8.22 6.17
N GLY A 377 -34.48 -8.52 5.08
CA GLY A 377 -34.04 -9.50 4.08
C GLY A 377 -32.67 -9.14 3.47
N GLY A 378 -31.67 -10.00 3.70
CA GLY A 378 -30.33 -9.86 3.12
C GLY A 378 -29.38 -8.91 3.87
N GLY A 379 -29.74 -8.50 5.10
CA GLY A 379 -28.89 -7.76 6.03
C GLY A 379 -28.71 -6.27 5.70
N ALA A 380 -28.22 -5.52 6.69
CA ALA A 380 -28.02 -4.08 6.61
C ALA A 380 -27.04 -3.68 5.49
N LYS A 381 -27.48 -2.74 4.64
CA LYS A 381 -26.70 -2.17 3.54
C LYS A 381 -26.72 -0.66 3.63
N LEU A 382 -25.55 -0.04 3.54
CA LEU A 382 -25.35 1.40 3.68
C LEU A 382 -24.52 1.93 2.53
N TYR A 383 -24.74 3.18 2.12
CA TYR A 383 -23.94 3.85 1.11
C TYR A 383 -22.79 4.62 1.76
N TYR A 384 -21.57 4.40 1.27
CA TYR A 384 -20.36 5.10 1.74
C TYR A 384 -19.60 5.74 0.59
N GLN A 385 -18.90 6.82 0.89
CA GLN A 385 -17.91 7.38 -0.02
C GLN A 385 -16.56 6.69 0.24
N VAL A 386 -15.83 6.40 -0.83
CA VAL A 386 -14.52 5.78 -0.74
C VAL A 386 -13.46 6.80 -1.12
N ASP A 387 -12.57 7.14 -0.18
CA ASP A 387 -11.65 8.26 -0.37
C ASP A 387 -10.27 7.81 -0.84
N SER A 388 -9.74 6.76 -0.23
CA SER A 388 -8.37 6.29 -0.50
C SER A 388 -8.20 4.82 -0.14
N ALA A 389 -7.20 4.19 -0.75
CA ALA A 389 -6.75 2.86 -0.36
C ALA A 389 -5.25 2.89 -0.04
N THR A 390 -4.84 2.06 0.91
CA THR A 390 -3.44 1.83 1.26
C THR A 390 -3.19 0.33 1.41
N VAL A 391 -1.96 -0.11 1.19
CA VAL A 391 -1.56 -1.51 1.38
C VAL A 391 -0.66 -1.61 2.61
N ASP A 392 -1.03 -2.51 3.50
CA ASP A 392 -0.32 -2.78 4.76
C ASP A 392 0.92 -3.66 4.52
N SER A 393 1.79 -3.76 5.53
CA SER A 393 3.03 -4.54 5.46
C SER A 393 2.78 -6.00 5.11
N GLY A 394 1.72 -6.60 5.66
CA GLY A 394 1.27 -7.97 5.35
C GLY A 394 0.56 -8.16 4.00
N GLY A 395 0.51 -7.13 3.15
CA GLY A 395 -0.14 -7.18 1.84
C GLY A 395 -1.67 -7.13 1.88
N ARG A 396 -2.26 -6.66 2.99
CA ARG A 396 -3.71 -6.44 3.12
C ARG A 396 -4.06 -5.04 2.63
N VAL A 397 -5.19 -4.90 1.94
CA VAL A 397 -5.68 -3.62 1.47
C VAL A 397 -6.57 -3.00 2.55
N ARG A 398 -6.24 -1.78 2.97
CA ARG A 398 -7.07 -0.96 3.85
C ARG A 398 -7.72 0.14 3.02
N ILE A 399 -9.04 0.16 3.02
CA ILE A 399 -9.84 1.14 2.28
C ILE A 399 -10.36 2.17 3.29
N ASN A 400 -10.02 3.43 3.12
CA ASN A 400 -10.52 4.49 3.96
C ASN A 400 -11.90 4.92 3.45
N LEU A 401 -12.89 4.84 4.34
CA LEU A 401 -14.26 5.24 4.07
C LEU A 401 -14.57 6.57 4.75
N SER A 402 -15.39 7.38 4.10
CA SER A 402 -16.09 8.50 4.72
C SER A 402 -17.59 8.31 4.62
N ASP A 403 -18.30 8.95 5.54
CA ASP A 403 -19.72 9.13 5.34
C ASP A 403 -19.94 9.97 4.07
N PRO A 404 -21.00 9.70 3.29
CA PRO A 404 -21.30 10.54 2.14
C PRO A 404 -21.56 11.95 2.65
N GLY A 405 -20.65 12.87 2.35
CA GLY A 405 -20.66 14.24 2.88
C GLY A 405 -21.91 15.03 2.51
N ASN A 406 -22.72 14.53 1.57
CA ASN A 406 -24.05 15.03 1.25
C ASN A 406 -25.01 13.87 0.96
N ASN A 407 -26.22 13.92 1.53
CA ASN A 407 -27.29 12.96 1.23
C ASN A 407 -27.68 12.99 -0.26
N MET A 408 -27.45 14.11 -0.96
CA MET A 408 -27.72 14.23 -2.39
C MET A 408 -26.92 13.24 -3.23
N THR A 409 -25.66 12.97 -2.88
CA THR A 409 -24.82 12.02 -3.65
C THR A 409 -25.39 10.59 -3.58
N GLU A 410 -25.94 10.23 -2.42
CA GLU A 410 -26.64 8.96 -2.24
C GLU A 410 -27.92 8.89 -3.08
N LEU A 411 -28.71 9.97 -3.11
CA LEU A 411 -29.92 10.04 -3.94
C LEU A 411 -29.61 9.93 -5.42
N VAL A 412 -28.64 10.69 -5.94
CA VAL A 412 -28.23 10.62 -7.36
C VAL A 412 -27.78 9.21 -7.72
N THR A 413 -27.05 8.53 -6.82
CA THR A 413 -26.62 7.14 -7.06
C THR A 413 -27.81 6.17 -7.07
N LYS A 414 -28.80 6.36 -6.20
CA LYS A 414 -30.02 5.54 -6.18
C LYS A 414 -30.90 5.78 -7.41
N GLU A 415 -30.99 7.02 -7.87
CA GLU A 415 -31.65 7.40 -9.13
C GLU A 415 -31.01 6.65 -10.31
N MET A 416 -29.67 6.67 -10.41
CA MET A 416 -28.94 5.94 -11.47
C MET A 416 -29.15 4.42 -11.42
N LEU A 417 -29.30 3.85 -10.21
CA LEU A 417 -29.57 2.42 -10.02
C LEU A 417 -31.05 2.04 -10.20
N GLY A 418 -31.95 3.03 -10.32
CA GLY A 418 -33.40 2.82 -10.35
C GLY A 418 -33.94 2.25 -9.03
N GLU A 419 -33.22 2.42 -7.91
CA GLU A 419 -33.66 1.99 -6.59
C GLU A 419 -34.64 2.99 -5.94
N ASP A 420 -34.75 4.20 -6.50
CA ASP A 420 -35.65 5.22 -5.98
C ASP A 420 -37.10 4.97 -6.41
N GLY A 421 -37.92 4.59 -5.42
CA GLY A 421 -39.38 4.79 -5.44
C GLY A 421 -39.79 6.25 -5.14
N ALA A 422 -38.82 7.15 -4.96
CA ALA A 422 -39.04 8.57 -4.75
C ALA A 422 -39.05 9.27 -6.11
N LYS A 423 -40.24 9.68 -6.53
CA LYS A 423 -40.43 10.61 -7.64
C LYS A 423 -39.49 11.80 -7.49
N ASN A 424 -39.04 12.32 -8.62
CA ASN A 424 -38.41 13.63 -8.87
C ASN A 424 -39.20 14.85 -8.33
N GLU A 425 -40.00 14.74 -7.26
CA GLU A 425 -40.77 15.81 -6.67
C GLU A 425 -39.85 16.79 -5.91
N VAL A 426 -38.81 16.32 -5.21
CA VAL A 426 -37.87 17.21 -4.49
C VAL A 426 -37.03 18.05 -5.46
N TYR A 427 -36.62 17.48 -6.59
CA TYR A 427 -35.86 18.20 -7.62
C TYR A 427 -36.72 19.21 -8.39
N MET A 428 -37.98 18.87 -8.71
CA MET A 428 -38.91 19.80 -9.36
C MET A 428 -39.34 20.94 -8.43
N ASN A 429 -39.54 20.66 -7.14
CA ASN A 429 -39.90 21.68 -6.15
C ASN A 429 -38.72 22.63 -5.88
N ALA A 430 -37.48 22.13 -5.83
CA ALA A 430 -36.29 22.97 -5.65
C ALA A 430 -35.97 23.87 -6.87
N LEU A 431 -36.37 23.46 -8.08
CA LEU A 431 -36.28 24.30 -9.27
C LEU A 431 -37.38 25.38 -9.31
N GLN A 432 -38.57 25.09 -8.78
CA GLN A 432 -39.67 26.05 -8.66
C GLN A 432 -39.47 27.08 -7.53
N ASP A 433 -38.78 26.73 -6.46
CA ASP A 433 -38.50 27.63 -5.31
C ASP A 433 -37.25 28.51 -5.50
N SER A 434 -36.84 28.79 -6.73
CA SER A 434 -35.79 29.78 -7.03
C SER A 434 -36.29 31.23 -6.92
N SER A 435 -37.06 31.57 -5.88
CA SER A 435 -37.06 32.92 -5.34
C SER A 435 -35.84 33.06 -4.44
N ILE A 436 -34.79 33.67 -4.97
CA ILE A 436 -33.57 34.02 -4.23
C ILE A 436 -33.97 34.81 -2.97
N PRO A 437 -33.73 34.31 -1.73
CA PRO A 437 -33.79 35.18 -0.58
C PRO A 437 -32.52 36.02 -0.58
N ASN A 438 -32.67 37.32 -0.83
CA ASN A 438 -31.65 38.33 -0.55
C ASN A 438 -31.34 38.33 0.95
N LEU A 439 -30.37 37.53 1.38
CA LEU A 439 -29.70 37.70 2.66
C LEU A 439 -28.53 38.68 2.47
N ALA A 440 -28.88 39.96 2.40
CA ALA A 440 -27.98 41.03 2.75
C ALA A 440 -27.92 41.09 4.29
N GLY A 441 -26.73 40.89 4.88
CA GLY A 441 -26.55 40.97 6.33
C GLY A 441 -25.20 40.44 6.78
N ASP A 442 -24.22 41.34 6.83
CA ASP A 442 -22.95 41.31 7.58
C ASP A 442 -22.55 40.03 8.30
N LEU A 443 -21.59 39.31 7.70
CA LEU A 443 -20.53 38.66 8.47
C LEU A 443 -19.20 38.90 7.75
N ILE A 444 -18.32 39.60 8.47
CA ILE A 444 -16.96 39.96 8.11
C ILE A 444 -16.22 38.74 7.53
N THR A 445 -16.00 38.77 6.22
CA THR A 445 -15.14 37.84 5.50
C THR A 445 -13.71 37.99 6.00
N GLN A 446 -13.27 37.09 6.87
CA GLN A 446 -11.85 36.74 6.88
C GLN A 446 -11.53 36.02 5.57
N PRO A 447 -10.47 36.39 4.84
CA PRO A 447 -10.10 35.72 3.61
C PRO A 447 -9.73 34.28 3.95
N THR A 448 -10.60 33.34 3.58
CA THR A 448 -10.22 31.94 3.50
C THR A 448 -9.05 31.87 2.53
N ARG A 449 -7.87 31.58 3.09
CA ARG A 449 -6.63 31.41 2.34
C ARG A 449 -6.93 30.49 1.16
N LYS A 450 -6.73 31.01 -0.06
CA LYS A 450 -6.75 30.23 -1.29
C LYS A 450 -5.96 28.95 -1.03
N ARG A 451 -6.63 27.79 -1.05
CA ARG A 451 -5.95 26.50 -1.13
C ARG A 451 -5.06 26.58 -2.36
N GLY A 452 -3.75 26.60 -2.14
CA GLY A 452 -2.79 26.53 -3.24
C GLY A 452 -3.09 25.28 -4.04
N VAL A 453 -3.28 25.44 -5.35
CA VAL A 453 -3.35 24.31 -6.27
C VAL A 453 -1.93 23.77 -6.36
N HIS A 454 -1.61 22.81 -5.51
CA HIS A 454 -0.36 22.06 -5.64
C HIS A 454 -0.58 20.96 -6.66
N MET A 455 0.10 21.08 -7.80
CA MET A 455 0.16 20.03 -8.81
C MET A 455 0.90 18.83 -8.21
N TYR A 456 0.25 17.67 -8.31
CA TYR A 456 0.85 16.39 -7.94
C TYR A 456 1.88 16.02 -9.02
N GLY A 457 3.03 15.48 -8.61
CA GLY A 457 4.17 15.05 -9.46
C GLY A 457 4.76 16.11 -10.40
N SER A 458 5.76 15.71 -11.21
CA SER A 458 6.44 16.60 -12.16
C SER A 458 5.66 16.67 -13.49
N ASN A 459 5.65 17.81 -14.19
CA ASN A 459 5.04 17.92 -15.53
C ASN A 459 5.55 16.83 -16.50
N GLU A 460 6.81 16.40 -16.32
CA GLU A 460 7.43 15.29 -17.02
C GLU A 460 6.76 13.95 -16.70
N SER A 461 6.51 13.66 -15.41
CA SER A 461 5.84 12.43 -14.98
C SER A 461 4.41 12.30 -15.52
N TYR A 462 3.70 13.41 -15.78
CA TYR A 462 2.36 13.42 -16.39
C TYR A 462 2.39 13.45 -17.93
N GLY A 463 3.56 13.39 -18.55
CA GLY A 463 3.69 13.48 -20.01
C GLY A 463 3.29 14.85 -20.58
N LEU A 464 3.21 15.88 -19.73
CA LEU A 464 2.85 17.26 -20.10
C LEU A 464 4.09 18.09 -20.50
N GLY A 465 5.30 17.54 -20.34
CA GLY A 465 6.57 18.18 -20.68
C GLY A 465 7.04 18.03 -22.13
N GLY A 466 6.15 17.78 -23.09
CA GLY A 466 6.52 17.74 -24.51
C GLY A 466 6.93 19.12 -25.05
N PRO A 467 7.78 19.21 -26.09
CA PRO A 467 8.34 20.47 -26.63
C PRO A 467 7.32 21.31 -27.43
N GLY A 468 6.08 21.42 -26.95
CA GLY A 468 4.99 22.12 -27.65
C GLY A 468 3.85 22.60 -26.74
N ALA A 469 4.11 22.80 -25.44
CA ALA A 469 3.19 23.46 -24.51
C ALA A 469 3.71 24.85 -24.11
#